data_AF-A0A0H2M4W2-F1
#
_entry.id   AF-A0A0H2M4W2-F1
#
_cell.length_a   1.000
_cell.length_b   1.000
_cell.length_c   1.000
_cell.angle_alpha   90.00
_cell.angle_beta   90.00
_cell.angle_gamma   90.00
#
_symmetry.space_group_name_H-M   'P 1'
#
loop_
_entity.id
_entity.type
_entity.pdbx_description
1 polymer ?
#
loop_
_entity_poly.entity_id
_entity_poly.type
_entity_poly.pdbx_seq_one_letter_code
_entity_poly.pdbx_strand_id
1 'polypeptide(L)'
;MDQLIGGQTTFSTSSPLASFNYDTEGNNSPEIVVQQYSSDFFGVLSASSARPPSDSGDLMSGNDHAFTTGEIFTSESTAFVNVATNTLGVNSDTVQAGELLNFDFYRSNPVSNPTSTSPPQQPGAAIVGTDKAYADAIDITIDQITDGEDVAILLKLFDASTNTTTTRLLIANSATDYQSAGGGTKIVSIGEDDYDSAIYQIAGVQVLSSTEDLTGTGISLSTHDTVNLTSAGMNYADTADNDVFKIIKIDVITETTINSDVDLNFAGQLIDGDADYANFDFDVHLEIDGIANLIGTTNQPTAIA
;
A
#
# COMPACT_ATOMS: atom_id res chain seq x y z
N MET A 1 27.55 -14.03 0.55
CA MET A 1 26.46 -13.08 0.24
C MET A 1 25.31 -13.98 -0.08
N ASP A 2 24.64 -14.45 0.97
CA ASP A 2 23.59 -15.47 0.88
C ASP A 2 22.32 -14.71 0.51
N GLN A 3 21.91 -14.79 -0.75
CA GLN A 3 20.69 -14.12 -1.22
C GLN A 3 19.57 -15.16 -1.28
N LEU A 4 18.53 -14.95 -0.48
CA LEU A 4 17.36 -15.83 -0.40
C LEU A 4 16.57 -15.83 -1.72
N ILE A 5 15.95 -16.97 -2.06
CA ILE A 5 14.92 -17.00 -3.11
C ILE A 5 13.72 -16.23 -2.58
N GLY A 6 13.33 -15.17 -3.28
CA GLY A 6 12.16 -14.37 -2.94
C GLY A 6 10.97 -14.61 -3.89
N GLY A 7 9.75 -14.72 -3.35
CA GLY A 7 8.51 -14.54 -4.10
C GLY A 7 7.92 -13.18 -3.77
N GLN A 8 7.57 -12.40 -4.79
CA GLN A 8 6.86 -11.13 -4.61
C GLN A 8 5.35 -11.35 -4.83
N THR A 9 4.53 -10.85 -3.92
CA THR A 9 3.08 -10.79 -4.08
C THR A 9 2.63 -9.34 -4.08
N THR A 10 1.88 -8.94 -5.10
CA THR A 10 1.31 -7.60 -5.21
C THR A 10 -0.21 -7.66 -4.99
N PHE A 11 -0.70 -6.88 -4.04
CA PHE A 11 -2.12 -6.69 -3.77
C PHE A 11 -2.54 -5.30 -4.25
N SER A 12 -3.53 -5.24 -5.14
CA SER A 12 -3.98 -3.96 -5.72
C SER A 12 -5.35 -3.57 -5.22
N THR A 13 -5.53 -2.31 -4.81
CA THR A 13 -6.86 -1.79 -4.47
C THR A 13 -7.87 -1.85 -5.61
N SER A 14 -7.41 -2.03 -6.85
CA SER A 14 -8.24 -2.22 -8.04
C SER A 14 -8.71 -3.66 -8.26
N SER A 15 -8.14 -4.64 -7.55
CA SER A 15 -8.43 -6.07 -7.74
C SER A 15 -8.49 -6.86 -6.41
N PRO A 16 -9.37 -6.49 -5.47
CA PRO A 16 -9.58 -7.30 -4.27
C PRO A 16 -10.36 -8.59 -4.58
N LEU A 17 -10.15 -9.63 -3.76
CA LEU A 17 -10.98 -10.84 -3.78
C LEU A 17 -12.40 -10.56 -3.28
N ALA A 18 -12.53 -9.70 -2.28
CA ALA A 18 -13.80 -9.23 -1.73
C ALA A 18 -13.67 -7.81 -1.18
N SER A 19 -14.77 -7.05 -1.22
CA SER A 19 -14.87 -5.72 -0.62
C SER A 19 -16.02 -5.69 0.39
N PHE A 20 -15.76 -5.11 1.56
CA PHE A 20 -16.72 -4.91 2.64
C PHE A 20 -16.83 -3.43 2.91
N ASN A 21 -18.01 -2.86 2.63
CA ASN A 21 -18.25 -1.42 2.72
C ASN A 21 -19.07 -1.15 3.99
N TYR A 22 -18.63 -0.21 4.82
CA TYR A 22 -19.31 0.14 6.07
C TYR A 22 -19.74 1.61 6.01
N ASP A 23 -21.06 1.79 5.84
CA ASP A 23 -21.74 3.10 5.93
C ASP A 23 -22.15 3.31 7.39
N THR A 24 -21.32 4.07 8.10
CA THR A 24 -21.46 4.37 9.53
C THR A 24 -22.43 5.51 9.78
N GLU A 25 -22.59 6.43 8.83
CA GLU A 25 -23.41 7.64 8.97
C GLU A 25 -24.83 7.49 8.41
N GLY A 26 -25.07 6.54 7.50
CA GLY A 26 -26.34 6.30 6.82
C GLY A 26 -26.57 7.17 5.59
N ASN A 27 -25.48 7.63 4.96
CA ASN A 27 -25.52 8.52 3.81
C ASN A 27 -25.49 7.75 2.46
N ASN A 28 -25.45 6.41 2.48
CA ASN A 28 -25.23 5.50 1.34
C ASN A 28 -23.83 5.59 0.71
N SER A 29 -22.87 6.14 1.43
CA SER A 29 -21.45 6.15 1.11
C SER A 29 -20.69 5.49 2.28
N PRO A 30 -19.66 4.67 2.03
CA PRO A 30 -18.93 4.03 3.13
C PRO A 30 -17.83 4.94 3.69
N GLU A 31 -17.79 5.13 5.01
CA GLU A 31 -16.65 5.76 5.70
C GLU A 31 -15.48 4.79 5.89
N ILE A 32 -15.75 3.48 5.89
CA ILE A 32 -14.72 2.44 5.96
C ILE A 32 -14.94 1.44 4.82
N VAL A 33 -13.90 1.17 4.04
CA VAL A 33 -13.89 0.12 3.01
C VAL A 33 -12.78 -0.87 3.32
N VAL A 34 -13.13 -2.13 3.54
CA VAL A 34 -12.19 -3.22 3.74
C VAL A 34 -12.06 -4.01 2.46
N GLN A 35 -10.84 -4.17 1.96
CA GLN A 35 -10.49 -4.96 0.80
C GLN A 35 -9.73 -6.20 1.25
N GLN A 36 -10.31 -7.37 0.97
CA GLN A 36 -9.66 -8.65 1.20
C GLN A 36 -8.87 -9.04 -0.04
N TYR A 37 -7.57 -9.33 0.13
CA TYR A 37 -6.70 -9.75 -0.97
C TYR A 37 -6.24 -11.21 -0.85
N SER A 38 -6.17 -11.73 0.36
CA SER A 38 -5.95 -13.15 0.65
C SER A 38 -6.72 -13.56 1.91
N SER A 39 -6.49 -14.77 2.42
CA SER A 39 -7.04 -15.20 3.72
C SER A 39 -6.41 -14.46 4.92
N ASP A 40 -5.24 -13.84 4.72
CA ASP A 40 -4.38 -13.28 5.76
C ASP A 40 -3.85 -11.88 5.44
N PHE A 41 -4.39 -11.22 4.41
CA PHE A 41 -4.04 -9.86 4.03
C PHE A 41 -5.29 -9.06 3.63
N PHE A 42 -5.59 -8.07 4.44
CA PHE A 42 -6.72 -7.15 4.31
C PHE A 42 -6.18 -5.71 4.33
N GLY A 43 -6.60 -4.91 3.36
CA GLY A 43 -6.40 -3.46 3.38
C GLY A 43 -7.65 -2.76 3.86
N VAL A 44 -7.51 -1.71 4.67
CA VAL A 44 -8.63 -0.93 5.20
C VAL A 44 -8.44 0.53 4.85
N LEU A 45 -9.35 1.00 4.00
CA LEU A 45 -9.44 2.38 3.59
C LEU A 45 -10.40 3.12 4.50
N SER A 46 -9.99 4.29 4.98
CA SER A 46 -10.85 5.26 5.67
C SER A 46 -10.43 6.66 5.26
N ALA A 47 -11.31 7.65 5.44
CA ALA A 47 -10.99 9.02 5.11
C ALA A 47 -11.46 10.02 6.15
N SER A 48 -10.78 11.17 6.17
CA SER A 48 -11.22 12.36 6.89
C SER A 48 -11.03 13.58 6.00
N SER A 49 -11.80 14.63 6.25
CA SER A 49 -11.72 15.87 5.49
C SER A 49 -11.90 17.09 6.38
N ALA A 50 -11.40 18.21 5.86
CA ALA A 50 -11.68 19.54 6.39
C ALA A 50 -13.19 19.78 6.46
N ARG A 51 -13.61 20.68 7.35
CA ARG A 51 -14.99 21.16 7.36
C ARG A 51 -15.12 22.39 6.47
N PRO A 52 -15.95 22.36 5.41
CA PRO A 52 -16.09 23.52 4.55
C PRO A 52 -16.69 24.75 5.28
N PRO A 53 -16.14 25.97 5.10
CA PRO A 53 -14.92 26.29 4.34
C PRO A 53 -13.66 25.89 5.11
N SER A 54 -12.69 25.31 4.40
CA SER A 54 -11.47 24.84 5.06
C SER A 54 -10.68 26.01 5.67
N ASP A 55 -10.11 25.77 6.86
CA ASP A 55 -9.21 26.66 7.56
C ASP A 55 -8.00 25.92 8.16
N SER A 56 -7.03 26.69 8.66
CA SER A 56 -5.78 26.17 9.21
C SER A 56 -5.98 25.13 10.31
N GLY A 57 -7.13 25.08 10.98
CA GLY A 57 -7.44 24.13 12.05
C GLY A 57 -7.93 22.78 11.57
N ASP A 58 -8.11 22.57 10.27
CA ASP A 58 -8.66 21.32 9.76
C ASP A 58 -7.65 20.17 9.80
N LEU A 59 -6.49 20.34 9.18
CA LEU A 59 -5.42 19.34 9.17
C LEU A 59 -4.46 19.53 10.35
N MET A 60 -4.33 18.50 11.17
CA MET A 60 -3.43 18.50 12.33
C MET A 60 -2.58 17.23 12.35
N SER A 61 -1.44 17.31 13.04
CA SER A 61 -0.68 16.14 13.49
C SER A 61 -0.54 16.18 15.00
N GLY A 62 -0.77 15.06 15.69
CA GLY A 62 -0.61 15.06 17.16
C GLY A 62 -1.55 16.01 17.94
N ASN A 63 -2.58 16.57 17.29
CA ASN A 63 -3.44 17.67 17.76
C ASN A 63 -2.82 19.08 17.72
N ASP A 64 -1.77 19.29 16.94
CA ASP A 64 -1.21 20.61 16.64
C ASP A 64 -0.73 20.74 15.17
N HIS A 65 -0.02 21.82 14.88
CA HIS A 65 0.53 22.15 13.56
C HIS A 65 2.02 21.84 13.41
N ALA A 66 2.56 20.97 14.25
CA ALA A 66 3.98 20.64 14.28
C ALA A 66 4.18 19.12 14.19
N PHE A 67 4.21 18.61 12.96
CA PHE A 67 4.43 17.20 12.69
C PHE A 67 5.70 16.69 13.37
N THR A 68 5.53 15.71 14.25
CA THR A 68 6.61 14.95 14.87
C THR A 68 6.56 13.49 14.44
N THR A 69 7.73 12.91 14.17
CA THR A 69 7.87 11.47 13.90
C THR A 69 7.18 10.62 14.97
N GLY A 70 6.35 9.68 14.53
CA GLY A 70 5.49 8.85 15.37
C GLY A 70 4.04 9.30 15.42
N GLU A 71 3.73 10.51 14.96
CA GLU A 71 2.37 11.02 14.86
C GLU A 71 1.75 10.70 13.50
N ILE A 72 0.42 10.75 13.45
CA ILE A 72 -0.38 10.65 12.23
C ILE A 72 -1.09 11.97 11.95
N PHE A 73 -1.56 12.15 10.73
CA PHE A 73 -2.45 13.25 10.38
C PHE A 73 -3.90 12.91 10.72
N THR A 74 -4.65 13.95 11.08
CA THR A 74 -6.08 13.93 11.32
C THR A 74 -6.72 15.15 10.68
N SER A 75 -7.94 15.00 10.17
CA SER A 75 -8.75 16.12 9.70
C SER A 75 -10.06 16.26 10.50
N GLU A 76 -10.68 17.45 10.53
CA GLU A 76 -11.79 17.79 11.47
C GLU A 76 -12.96 16.80 11.39
N SER A 77 -13.33 16.37 10.19
CA SER A 77 -14.54 15.57 9.96
C SER A 77 -14.24 14.20 9.36
N THR A 78 -15.07 13.20 9.70
CA THR A 78 -15.06 11.91 8.99
C THR A 78 -15.53 12.14 7.55
N ALA A 79 -14.87 11.47 6.61
CA ALA A 79 -15.21 11.53 5.19
C ALA A 79 -15.51 10.12 4.67
N PHE A 80 -16.28 10.04 3.60
CA PHE A 80 -16.51 8.77 2.94
C PHE A 80 -15.39 8.46 1.94
N VAL A 81 -15.12 7.17 1.75
CA VAL A 81 -14.16 6.66 0.78
C VAL A 81 -14.91 6.27 -0.48
N ASN A 82 -14.50 6.83 -1.61
CA ASN A 82 -14.94 6.30 -2.89
C ASN A 82 -13.96 5.24 -3.38
N VAL A 83 -14.44 4.01 -3.59
CA VAL A 83 -13.68 2.92 -4.19
C VAL A 83 -14.43 2.44 -5.41
N ALA A 84 -13.98 2.88 -6.58
CA ALA A 84 -14.41 2.32 -7.86
C ALA A 84 -13.33 1.38 -8.40
N THR A 85 -13.67 0.60 -9.43
CA THR A 85 -12.77 -0.40 -10.04
C THR A 85 -11.42 0.18 -10.48
N ASN A 86 -11.32 1.49 -10.66
CA ASN A 86 -10.13 2.18 -11.15
C ASN A 86 -9.84 3.48 -10.41
N THR A 87 -10.47 3.75 -9.26
CA THR A 87 -10.31 5.05 -8.57
C THR A 87 -10.51 4.94 -7.06
N LEU A 88 -9.67 5.64 -6.30
CA LEU A 88 -9.83 5.91 -4.88
C LEU A 88 -9.95 7.42 -4.67
N GLY A 89 -10.83 7.85 -3.76
CA GLY A 89 -11.00 9.28 -3.43
C GLY A 89 -11.65 9.50 -2.07
N VAL A 90 -11.64 10.76 -1.63
CA VAL A 90 -12.20 11.25 -0.37
C VAL A 90 -13.33 12.22 -0.68
N ASN A 91 -14.53 11.99 -0.10
CA ASN A 91 -15.80 12.72 -0.36
C ASN A 91 -16.23 12.84 -1.84
N SER A 92 -15.40 12.38 -2.75
CA SER A 92 -15.38 12.66 -4.17
C SER A 92 -14.46 11.62 -4.82
N ASP A 93 -14.15 11.85 -6.09
CA ASP A 93 -13.22 11.01 -6.85
C ASP A 93 -11.76 11.48 -6.76
N THR A 94 -11.47 12.49 -5.94
CA THR A 94 -10.15 13.12 -5.81
C THR A 94 -9.71 13.16 -4.34
N VAL A 95 -8.45 13.52 -4.13
CA VAL A 95 -7.91 13.97 -2.85
C VAL A 95 -7.57 15.45 -3.00
N GLN A 96 -8.05 16.27 -2.08
CA GLN A 96 -7.89 17.73 -2.06
C GLN A 96 -7.29 18.20 -0.74
N ALA A 97 -6.98 19.49 -0.65
CA ALA A 97 -6.58 20.12 0.60
C ALA A 97 -7.58 19.79 1.73
N GLY A 98 -7.03 19.42 2.88
CA GLY A 98 -7.75 19.03 4.08
C GLY A 98 -8.25 17.59 4.05
N GLU A 99 -8.14 16.89 2.90
CA GLU A 99 -8.55 15.51 2.74
C GLU A 99 -7.40 14.54 2.98
N LEU A 100 -7.72 13.45 3.65
CA LEU A 100 -6.78 12.42 4.06
C LEU A 100 -7.33 11.07 3.65
N LEU A 101 -6.63 10.36 2.77
CA LEU A 101 -6.88 8.95 2.55
C LEU A 101 -5.97 8.14 3.45
N ASN A 102 -6.55 7.30 4.30
CA ASN A 102 -5.83 6.38 5.17
C ASN A 102 -5.98 4.95 4.66
N PHE A 103 -4.88 4.21 4.58
CA PHE A 103 -4.87 2.82 4.14
C PHE A 103 -4.01 1.96 5.06
N ASP A 104 -4.66 1.15 5.92
CA ASP A 104 -4.00 0.32 6.93
C ASP A 104 -4.10 -1.18 6.61
N PHE A 105 -3.08 -1.96 7.00
CA PHE A 105 -3.01 -3.39 6.69
C PHE A 105 -3.28 -4.27 7.91
N TYR A 106 -4.05 -5.34 7.71
CA TYR A 106 -4.47 -6.26 8.76
C TYR A 106 -4.47 -7.71 8.26
N ARG A 107 -4.28 -8.66 9.18
CA ARG A 107 -4.37 -10.09 8.87
C ARG A 107 -5.80 -10.61 8.77
N SER A 108 -6.76 -9.83 9.24
CA SER A 108 -8.19 -10.14 9.18
C SER A 108 -9.00 -8.85 9.09
N ASN A 109 -10.27 -8.93 8.70
CA ASN A 109 -11.16 -7.76 8.71
C ASN A 109 -11.26 -7.18 10.14
N PRO A 110 -10.72 -5.97 10.39
CA PRO A 110 -10.61 -5.41 11.74
C PRO A 110 -11.85 -4.63 12.17
N VAL A 111 -12.89 -4.55 11.33
CA VAL A 111 -14.08 -3.76 11.64
C VAL A 111 -14.98 -4.54 12.61
N SER A 112 -15.52 -3.85 13.61
CA SER A 112 -16.49 -4.42 14.54
C SER A 112 -17.68 -5.03 13.80
N ASN A 113 -18.04 -6.28 14.13
CA ASN A 113 -19.05 -7.08 13.42
C ASN A 113 -18.74 -7.25 11.91
N PRO A 114 -17.61 -7.91 11.57
CA PRO A 114 -17.06 -7.93 10.21
C PRO A 114 -17.96 -8.66 9.19
N THR A 115 -18.94 -9.45 9.64
CA THR A 115 -19.86 -10.21 8.78
C THR A 115 -21.05 -9.40 8.27
N SER A 116 -21.23 -8.18 8.76
CA SER A 116 -22.26 -7.24 8.30
C SER A 116 -21.63 -6.25 7.32
N THR A 117 -22.25 -6.02 6.16
CA THR A 117 -21.77 -5.07 5.15
C THR A 117 -22.92 -4.21 4.63
N SER A 118 -22.60 -2.99 4.19
CA SER A 118 -23.53 -2.09 3.52
C SER A 118 -23.74 -2.47 2.05
N PRO A 119 -24.96 -2.35 1.50
CA PRO A 119 -26.21 -1.99 2.19
C PRO A 119 -26.76 -3.14 3.06
N PRO A 120 -27.25 -2.89 4.30
CA PRO A 120 -27.70 -1.60 4.89
C PRO A 120 -26.67 -0.85 5.78
N GLN A 121 -27.01 0.40 6.18
CA GLN A 121 -26.29 1.22 7.16
C GLN A 121 -25.89 0.42 8.41
N GLN A 122 -24.68 0.67 8.91
CA GLN A 122 -24.14 0.05 10.11
C GLN A 122 -23.60 1.10 11.09
N PRO A 123 -24.49 1.74 11.88
CA PRO A 123 -24.09 2.71 12.88
C PRO A 123 -23.17 2.06 13.92
N GLY A 124 -22.05 2.70 14.21
CA GLY A 124 -21.08 2.24 15.20
C GLY A 124 -20.11 1.16 14.70
N ALA A 125 -20.07 0.87 13.40
CA ALA A 125 -18.93 0.13 12.85
C ALA A 125 -17.65 0.96 13.07
N ALA A 126 -16.62 0.32 13.62
CA ALA A 126 -15.34 0.95 13.90
C ALA A 126 -14.20 -0.03 13.63
N ILE A 127 -13.04 0.49 13.24
CA ILE A 127 -11.80 -0.28 13.13
C ILE A 127 -11.31 -0.58 14.56
N VAL A 128 -11.43 -1.83 15.00
CA VAL A 128 -11.10 -2.27 16.37
C VAL A 128 -10.04 -3.37 16.41
N GLY A 129 -9.75 -4.00 15.27
CA GLY A 129 -8.72 -5.03 15.17
C GLY A 129 -7.32 -4.46 15.39
N THR A 130 -6.46 -5.27 16.02
CA THR A 130 -5.06 -4.91 16.30
C THR A 130 -4.07 -5.81 15.56
N ASP A 131 -4.54 -6.85 14.88
CA ASP A 131 -3.70 -7.82 14.20
C ASP A 131 -3.27 -7.31 12.81
N LYS A 132 -2.08 -6.71 12.76
CA LYS A 132 -1.55 -6.01 11.59
C LYS A 132 -0.90 -6.98 10.60
N ALA A 133 -1.10 -6.68 9.31
CA ALA A 133 -0.29 -7.20 8.23
C ALA A 133 0.74 -6.14 7.82
N TYR A 134 1.73 -6.54 7.03
CA TYR A 134 2.86 -5.67 6.70
C TYR A 134 3.23 -5.80 5.22
N ALA A 135 3.78 -4.74 4.67
CA ALA A 135 4.27 -4.64 3.31
C ALA A 135 5.72 -4.15 3.29
N ASP A 136 6.39 -4.44 2.17
CA ASP A 136 7.79 -4.10 1.95
C ASP A 136 7.92 -2.92 0.99
N ALA A 137 6.96 -2.76 0.06
CA ALA A 137 6.90 -1.64 -0.87
C ALA A 137 5.46 -1.26 -1.22
N ILE A 138 5.28 -0.04 -1.72
CA ILE A 138 3.98 0.51 -2.15
C ILE A 138 4.14 1.30 -3.44
N ASP A 139 3.26 1.07 -4.41
CA ASP A 139 3.12 1.93 -5.59
C ASP A 139 1.75 2.63 -5.57
N ILE A 140 1.75 3.96 -5.68
CA ILE A 140 0.54 4.77 -5.75
C ILE A 140 0.42 5.30 -7.17
N THR A 141 -0.56 4.81 -7.92
CA THR A 141 -0.87 5.33 -9.26
C THR A 141 -1.84 6.50 -9.14
N ILE A 142 -1.46 7.64 -9.70
CA ILE A 142 -2.17 8.91 -9.59
C ILE A 142 -2.48 9.45 -10.99
N ASP A 143 -3.64 10.04 -11.17
CA ASP A 143 -4.04 10.82 -12.34
C ASP A 143 -4.26 12.27 -11.95
N GLN A 144 -4.28 13.14 -12.96
CA GLN A 144 -4.45 14.59 -12.82
C GLN A 144 -3.33 15.28 -12.03
N ILE A 145 -2.16 14.64 -11.97
CA ILE A 145 -0.95 15.25 -11.39
C ILE A 145 0.00 15.75 -12.48
N THR A 146 0.56 16.95 -12.32
CA THR A 146 1.55 17.54 -13.24
C THR A 146 2.97 17.54 -12.69
N ASP A 147 3.97 17.68 -13.58
CA ASP A 147 5.39 17.71 -13.18
C ASP A 147 5.68 19.02 -12.42
N GLY A 148 5.59 18.97 -11.08
CA GLY A 148 5.75 20.12 -10.20
C GLY A 148 4.66 20.26 -9.13
N GLU A 149 3.67 19.36 -9.15
CA GLU A 149 2.70 19.17 -8.07
C GLU A 149 3.23 18.17 -7.04
N ASP A 150 2.73 18.28 -5.81
CA ASP A 150 3.26 17.63 -4.63
C ASP A 150 2.33 16.53 -4.12
N VAL A 151 2.91 15.45 -3.60
CA VAL A 151 2.18 14.40 -2.86
C VAL A 151 2.90 14.13 -1.55
N ALA A 152 2.17 14.29 -0.45
CA ALA A 152 2.65 13.93 0.88
C ALA A 152 2.16 12.53 1.26
N ILE A 153 3.09 11.66 1.61
CA ILE A 153 2.83 10.25 1.95
C ILE A 153 3.40 9.97 3.34
N LEU A 154 2.53 9.70 4.30
CA LEU A 154 2.96 9.27 5.63
C LEU A 154 3.01 7.75 5.69
N LEU A 155 4.20 7.17 5.77
CA LEU A 155 4.39 5.76 6.09
C LEU A 155 4.13 5.52 7.57
N LYS A 156 3.35 4.49 7.88
CA LYS A 156 3.24 3.93 9.23
C LYS A 156 4.12 2.71 9.30
N LEU A 157 5.11 2.75 10.17
CA LEU A 157 6.20 1.78 10.22
C LEU A 157 6.13 0.99 11.53
N PHE A 158 6.34 -0.32 11.45
CA PHE A 158 6.33 -1.23 12.60
C PHE A 158 7.66 -1.94 12.74
N ASP A 159 8.24 -1.91 13.93
CA ASP A 159 9.42 -2.69 14.31
C ASP A 159 8.98 -3.91 15.11
N ALA A 160 9.10 -5.09 14.50
CA ALA A 160 8.72 -6.35 15.13
C ALA A 160 9.64 -6.76 16.28
N SER A 161 10.89 -6.29 16.31
CA SER A 161 11.88 -6.64 17.34
C SER A 161 11.59 -5.95 18.67
N THR A 162 11.09 -4.71 18.62
CA THR A 162 10.74 -3.92 19.80
C THR A 162 9.22 -3.83 20.03
N ASN A 163 8.42 -4.28 19.07
CA ASN A 163 6.96 -4.14 19.04
C ASN A 163 6.54 -2.67 19.22
N THR A 164 7.18 -1.79 18.46
CA THR A 164 6.89 -0.34 18.45
C THR A 164 6.52 0.14 17.05
N THR A 165 5.86 1.29 17.00
CA THR A 165 5.49 1.95 15.75
C THR A 165 6.12 3.33 15.67
N THR A 166 6.44 3.75 14.46
CA THR A 166 6.84 5.11 14.15
C THR A 166 6.22 5.55 12.82
N THR A 167 6.46 6.78 12.40
CA THR A 167 6.02 7.28 11.09
C THR A 167 7.15 7.93 10.33
N ARG A 168 7.04 7.95 9.00
CA ARG A 168 7.95 8.70 8.13
C ARG A 168 7.13 9.43 7.08
N LEU A 169 7.29 10.75 7.03
CA LEU A 169 6.67 11.58 6.00
C LEU A 169 7.59 11.68 4.79
N LEU A 170 7.12 11.18 3.66
CA LEU A 170 7.76 11.26 2.35
C LEU A 170 7.07 12.34 1.52
N ILE A 171 7.86 13.15 0.83
CA ILE A 171 7.39 14.22 -0.04
C ILE A 171 7.85 13.91 -1.46
N ALA A 172 6.91 13.65 -2.35
CA ALA A 172 7.13 13.59 -3.79
C ALA A 172 6.83 14.98 -4.36
N ASN A 173 7.83 15.65 -4.93
CA ASN A 173 7.72 17.03 -5.44
C ASN A 173 8.69 17.33 -6.59
N SER A 174 9.41 16.32 -7.05
CA SER A 174 10.29 16.38 -8.21
C SER A 174 9.70 15.55 -9.34
N ALA A 175 9.92 15.97 -10.58
CA ALA A 175 9.56 15.18 -11.76
C ALA A 175 10.19 13.76 -11.74
N THR A 176 11.30 13.57 -11.02
CA THR A 176 11.95 12.26 -10.85
C THR A 176 11.24 11.33 -9.87
N ASP A 177 10.38 11.87 -9.01
CA ASP A 177 9.57 11.08 -8.07
C ASP A 177 8.42 10.35 -8.78
N TYR A 178 8.10 10.77 -10.01
CA TYR A 178 6.94 10.33 -10.77
C TYR A 178 7.34 9.49 -11.99
N GLN A 179 7.02 8.20 -11.96
CA GLN A 179 7.15 7.32 -13.13
C GLN A 179 5.91 7.42 -14.02
N SER A 180 6.05 7.29 -15.34
CA SER A 180 4.89 7.32 -16.25
C SER A 180 4.20 5.95 -16.31
N ALA A 181 2.89 5.91 -16.03
CA ALA A 181 2.05 4.71 -16.14
C ALA A 181 1.21 4.64 -17.44
N GLY A 182 1.38 5.63 -18.33
CA GLY A 182 0.55 5.77 -19.53
C GLY A 182 -0.79 6.45 -19.26
N GLY A 183 -1.48 6.89 -20.32
CA GLY A 183 -2.78 7.56 -20.20
C GLY A 183 -2.78 8.90 -19.45
N GLY A 184 -1.62 9.50 -19.19
CA GLY A 184 -1.48 10.71 -18.37
C GLY A 184 -1.22 10.44 -16.89
N THR A 185 -1.30 9.18 -16.46
CA THR A 185 -1.08 8.78 -15.06
C THR A 185 0.39 8.69 -14.68
N LYS A 186 0.66 8.92 -13.40
CA LYS A 186 1.97 8.82 -12.77
C LYS A 186 1.96 7.77 -11.67
N ILE A 187 3.12 7.21 -11.35
CA ILE A 187 3.32 6.31 -10.21
C ILE A 187 4.34 6.95 -9.27
N VAL A 188 3.97 7.03 -8.00
CA VAL A 188 4.89 7.27 -6.88
C VAL A 188 5.21 5.92 -6.25
N SER A 189 6.48 5.53 -6.27
CA SER A 189 6.94 4.25 -5.74
C SER A 189 7.68 4.45 -4.42
N ILE A 190 7.38 3.61 -3.44
CA ILE A 190 8.02 3.56 -2.14
C ILE A 190 8.67 2.18 -2.01
N GLY A 191 10.00 2.15 -1.97
CA GLY A 191 10.81 0.95 -1.85
C GLY A 191 11.53 0.82 -0.51
N GLU A 192 12.38 -0.19 -0.42
CA GLU A 192 13.19 -0.50 0.76
C GLU A 192 14.19 0.61 1.13
N ASP A 193 14.54 1.50 0.22
CA ASP A 193 15.44 2.63 0.42
C ASP A 193 14.74 3.87 1.00
N ASP A 194 13.42 3.94 0.93
CA ASP A 194 12.63 5.08 1.40
C ASP A 194 12.35 5.05 2.91
N TYR A 195 12.66 3.94 3.58
CA TYR A 195 12.57 3.75 5.02
C TYR A 195 13.69 2.83 5.52
N ASP A 196 13.86 2.71 6.83
CA ASP A 196 14.85 1.77 7.39
C ASP A 196 14.26 0.34 7.36
N SER A 197 14.20 -0.24 6.17
CA SER A 197 13.64 -1.57 5.87
C SER A 197 14.34 -2.73 6.58
N ALA A 198 15.56 -2.50 7.08
CA ALA A 198 16.26 -3.46 7.93
C ALA A 198 15.64 -3.58 9.33
N ILE A 199 14.90 -2.57 9.78
CA ILE A 199 14.28 -2.51 11.12
C ILE A 199 12.75 -2.55 11.03
N TYR A 200 12.18 -1.82 10.07
CA TYR A 200 10.75 -1.59 10.00
C TYR A 200 10.11 -2.33 8.83
N GLN A 201 8.79 -2.55 8.92
CA GLN A 201 7.92 -2.91 7.80
C GLN A 201 6.75 -1.93 7.72
N ILE A 202 6.14 -1.78 6.55
CA ILE A 202 5.04 -0.83 6.34
C ILE A 202 3.73 -1.46 6.84
N ALA A 203 3.10 -0.84 7.84
CA ALA A 203 1.82 -1.27 8.41
C ALA A 203 0.61 -0.53 7.81
N GLY A 204 0.86 0.52 7.03
CA GLY A 204 -0.13 1.34 6.37
C GLY A 204 0.44 2.67 5.89
N VAL A 205 -0.37 3.45 5.21
CA VAL A 205 -0.03 4.77 4.70
C VAL A 205 -1.15 5.77 4.86
N GLN A 206 -0.79 7.05 4.93
CA GLN A 206 -1.71 8.15 4.63
C GLN A 206 -1.23 8.88 3.38
N VAL A 207 -2.18 9.27 2.52
CA VAL A 207 -1.90 10.03 1.30
C VAL A 207 -2.67 11.34 1.37
N LEU A 208 -1.95 12.44 1.18
CA LEU A 208 -2.44 13.81 1.23
C LEU A 208 -1.97 14.54 -0.02
N SER A 209 -2.78 15.47 -0.52
CA SER A 209 -2.31 16.41 -1.54
C SER A 209 -1.52 17.57 -0.96
N SER A 210 -1.66 17.82 0.34
CA SER A 210 -1.04 18.94 1.00
C SER A 210 -0.77 18.68 2.48
N THR A 211 0.35 19.17 2.99
CA THR A 211 0.58 19.34 4.44
C THR A 211 0.09 20.68 4.95
N GLU A 212 -0.45 21.55 4.09
CA GLU A 212 -1.06 22.84 4.46
C GLU A 212 -0.16 23.67 5.39
N ASP A 213 -0.73 24.21 6.48
CA ASP A 213 -0.05 25.04 7.46
C ASP A 213 0.84 24.25 8.45
N LEU A 214 1.11 22.96 8.20
CA LEU A 214 1.96 22.15 9.06
C LEU A 214 3.42 22.57 8.98
N THR A 215 4.05 22.56 10.16
CA THR A 215 5.49 22.71 10.34
C THR A 215 6.10 21.37 10.76
N GLY A 216 7.42 21.25 10.66
CA GLY A 216 8.13 20.01 11.01
C GLY A 216 9.10 19.59 9.92
N THR A 217 9.38 18.29 9.84
CA THR A 217 10.31 17.74 8.86
C THR A 217 9.75 16.51 8.16
N GLY A 218 9.72 16.56 6.83
CA GLY A 218 9.56 15.40 5.96
C GLY A 218 10.90 14.98 5.34
N ILE A 219 10.84 14.00 4.45
CA ILE A 219 11.97 13.48 3.67
C ILE A 219 11.61 13.56 2.19
N SER A 220 12.50 14.08 1.36
CA SER A 220 12.31 14.06 -0.10
C SER A 220 12.39 12.62 -0.59
N LEU A 221 11.43 12.20 -1.43
CA LEU A 221 11.39 10.84 -1.96
C LEU A 221 12.61 10.54 -2.83
N SER A 222 13.01 11.44 -3.73
CA SER A 222 14.14 11.18 -4.65
C SER A 222 15.52 11.35 -4.05
N THR A 223 15.70 12.29 -3.11
CA THR A 223 17.05 12.59 -2.58
C THR A 223 17.31 12.03 -1.20
N HIS A 224 16.27 11.60 -0.49
CA HIS A 224 16.30 11.18 0.91
C HIS A 224 16.82 12.26 1.88
N ASP A 225 16.90 13.51 1.43
CA ASP A 225 17.26 14.65 2.27
C ASP A 225 16.06 15.13 3.09
N THR A 226 16.36 15.77 4.23
CA THR A 226 15.34 16.41 5.06
C THR A 226 14.69 17.59 4.34
N VAL A 227 13.36 17.61 4.32
CA VAL A 227 12.53 18.71 3.83
C VAL A 227 11.89 19.40 5.04
N ASN A 228 12.06 20.72 5.17
CA ASN A 228 11.39 21.48 6.22
C ASN A 228 9.98 21.85 5.76
N LEU A 229 8.97 21.44 6.51
CA LEU A 229 7.59 21.89 6.29
C LEU A 229 7.45 23.31 6.84
N THR A 230 6.76 24.18 6.11
CA THR A 230 6.55 25.57 6.51
C THR A 230 5.11 25.98 6.31
N SER A 231 4.57 26.76 7.25
CA SER A 231 3.20 27.29 7.18
C SER A 231 3.00 28.43 6.17
N ALA A 232 3.94 28.61 5.22
CA ALA A 232 3.97 29.76 4.32
C ALA A 232 4.65 29.42 2.99
N GLY A 233 4.06 28.53 2.22
CA GLY A 233 3.54 28.94 0.91
C GLY A 233 4.54 29.28 -0.20
N MET A 234 5.82 28.88 -0.19
CA MET A 234 6.78 29.30 -1.23
C MET A 234 7.96 28.32 -1.48
N ASN A 235 7.86 27.55 -2.58
CA ASN A 235 8.89 26.77 -3.33
C ASN A 235 9.12 25.31 -2.91
N TYR A 236 9.14 24.39 -3.90
CA TYR A 236 9.81 23.05 -4.03
C TYR A 236 9.94 22.16 -2.78
N ALA A 237 9.29 22.50 -1.69
CA ALA A 237 9.38 21.97 -0.35
C ALA A 237 8.05 22.20 0.38
N ASP A 238 7.06 22.69 -0.36
CA ASP A 238 5.86 23.25 0.19
C ASP A 238 4.68 22.60 -0.49
N THR A 239 4.27 21.49 0.12
CA THR A 239 3.05 20.82 -0.27
C THR A 239 1.81 21.67 0.06
N ALA A 240 1.92 22.91 0.55
CA ALA A 240 0.78 23.77 0.92
C ALA A 240 0.02 24.40 -0.27
N ASP A 241 0.41 24.14 -1.52
CA ASP A 241 -0.45 24.45 -2.65
C ASP A 241 -1.63 23.46 -2.72
N ASN A 242 -2.79 23.96 -3.16
CA ASN A 242 -4.06 23.22 -3.09
C ASN A 242 -4.15 22.22 -4.25
N ASP A 243 -3.20 21.29 -4.31
CA ASP A 243 -3.17 20.28 -5.34
C ASP A 243 -4.37 19.35 -5.21
N VAL A 244 -4.87 18.93 -6.37
CA VAL A 244 -6.02 18.06 -6.49
C VAL A 244 -5.65 16.95 -7.44
N PHE A 245 -5.53 15.75 -6.92
CA PHE A 245 -5.22 14.58 -7.73
C PHE A 245 -6.21 13.45 -7.49
N LYS A 246 -6.16 12.47 -8.39
CA LYS A 246 -7.00 11.28 -8.33
C LYS A 246 -6.14 10.05 -8.14
N ILE A 247 -6.34 9.32 -7.06
CA ILE A 247 -5.67 8.03 -6.89
C ILE A 247 -6.39 7.00 -7.75
N ILE A 248 -5.68 6.34 -8.65
CA ILE A 248 -6.22 5.29 -9.52
C ILE A 248 -6.20 3.95 -8.80
N LYS A 249 -5.07 3.65 -8.16
CA LYS A 249 -4.87 2.45 -7.36
C LYS A 249 -3.67 2.60 -6.43
N ILE A 250 -3.65 1.78 -5.39
CA ILE A 250 -2.49 1.56 -4.54
C ILE A 250 -2.16 0.08 -4.64
N ASP A 251 -0.95 -0.23 -5.08
CA ASP A 251 -0.41 -1.58 -5.12
C ASP A 251 0.49 -1.77 -3.89
N VAL A 252 0.21 -2.80 -3.11
CA VAL A 252 0.93 -3.16 -1.88
C VAL A 252 1.74 -4.39 -2.17
N ILE A 253 3.05 -4.30 -1.98
CA ILE A 253 4.01 -5.32 -2.37
C ILE A 253 4.55 -5.97 -1.10
N THR A 254 4.48 -7.31 -1.09
CA THR A 254 5.04 -8.15 -0.03
C THR A 254 6.08 -9.08 -0.63
N GLU A 255 7.23 -9.16 0.00
CA GLU A 255 8.31 -10.04 -0.35
C GLU A 255 8.38 -11.19 0.65
N THR A 256 8.34 -12.40 0.12
CA THR A 256 8.55 -13.61 0.90
C THR A 256 9.92 -14.15 0.54
N THR A 257 10.79 -14.34 1.51
CA THR A 257 12.10 -14.94 1.26
C THR A 257 12.15 -16.35 1.83
N ILE A 258 12.52 -17.32 1.01
CA ILE A 258 12.69 -18.73 1.37
C ILE A 258 14.19 -19.01 1.49
N ASN A 259 14.59 -19.49 2.66
CA ASN A 259 15.98 -19.87 2.99
C ASN A 259 16.16 -21.39 3.06
N SER A 260 15.48 -22.14 2.20
CA SER A 260 15.50 -23.60 2.22
C SER A 260 15.97 -24.15 0.88
N ASP A 261 16.88 -25.13 0.94
CA ASP A 261 17.23 -25.98 -0.20
C ASP A 261 15.97 -26.69 -0.69
N VAL A 262 15.84 -26.85 -2.01
CA VAL A 262 14.70 -27.54 -2.62
C VAL A 262 15.18 -28.85 -3.23
N ASP A 263 14.61 -29.95 -2.74
CA ASP A 263 14.78 -31.28 -3.33
C ASP A 263 13.55 -31.62 -4.19
N LEU A 264 13.77 -31.86 -5.48
CA LEU A 264 12.76 -32.39 -6.40
C LEU A 264 13.07 -33.86 -6.69
N ASN A 265 12.17 -34.75 -6.27
CA ASN A 265 12.36 -36.18 -6.47
C ASN A 265 11.54 -36.64 -7.67
N PHE A 266 12.22 -37.18 -8.69
CA PHE A 266 11.58 -37.69 -9.91
C PHE A 266 11.67 -39.21 -9.95
N ALA A 267 10.57 -39.86 -9.59
CA ALA A 267 10.39 -41.30 -9.76
C ALA A 267 9.53 -41.58 -11.00
N GLY A 268 9.93 -42.56 -11.80
CA GLY A 268 9.19 -42.97 -12.97
C GLY A 268 9.47 -44.40 -13.41
N GLN A 269 8.69 -44.83 -14.39
CA GLN A 269 8.77 -46.18 -14.95
C GLN A 269 8.75 -46.08 -16.47
N LEU A 270 9.76 -46.65 -17.12
CA LEU A 270 9.81 -46.87 -18.55
C LEU A 270 9.23 -48.27 -18.82
N ILE A 271 8.14 -48.35 -19.59
CA ILE A 271 7.53 -49.60 -20.02
C ILE A 271 7.76 -49.72 -21.53
N ASP A 272 8.26 -50.85 -22.00
CA ASP A 272 8.44 -51.10 -23.44
C ASP A 272 7.24 -51.83 -24.08
N GLY A 273 7.38 -52.17 -25.36
CA GLY A 273 6.30 -52.70 -26.18
C GLY A 273 5.83 -54.11 -25.81
N ASP A 274 6.57 -54.88 -25.00
CA ASP A 274 6.13 -56.20 -24.52
C ASP A 274 5.76 -56.22 -23.03
N ALA A 275 5.64 -55.02 -22.45
CA ALA A 275 5.25 -54.75 -21.06
C ALA A 275 6.32 -55.09 -20.01
N ASP A 276 7.56 -55.34 -20.43
CA ASP A 276 8.71 -55.23 -19.54
C ASP A 276 8.91 -53.78 -19.11
N TYR A 277 9.38 -53.57 -17.87
CA TYR A 277 9.61 -52.23 -17.34
C TYR A 277 10.92 -52.06 -16.59
N ALA A 278 11.42 -50.84 -16.61
CA ALA A 278 12.53 -50.38 -15.81
C ALA A 278 12.11 -49.14 -15.00
N ASN A 279 12.41 -49.14 -13.72
CA ASN A 279 12.19 -47.97 -12.87
C ASN A 279 13.40 -47.05 -12.94
N PHE A 280 13.16 -45.74 -12.84
CA PHE A 280 14.20 -44.76 -12.58
C PHE A 280 13.78 -43.89 -11.40
N ASP A 281 14.78 -43.48 -10.64
CA ASP A 281 14.66 -42.53 -9.56
C ASP A 281 15.88 -41.63 -9.61
N PHE A 282 15.65 -40.33 -9.68
CA PHE A 282 16.71 -39.36 -9.53
C PHE A 282 16.22 -38.15 -8.77
N ASP A 283 17.10 -37.67 -7.91
CA ASP A 283 16.87 -36.47 -7.12
C ASP A 283 17.57 -35.30 -7.80
N VAL A 284 16.87 -34.18 -7.88
CA VAL A 284 17.44 -32.89 -8.23
C VAL A 284 17.52 -32.08 -6.95
N HIS A 285 18.71 -32.07 -6.36
CA HIS A 285 19.04 -31.12 -5.30
C HIS A 285 19.38 -29.79 -5.95
N LEU A 286 18.54 -28.77 -5.70
CA LEU A 286 18.81 -27.40 -6.12
C LEU A 286 19.56 -26.70 -4.98
N GLU A 287 20.88 -26.88 -4.97
CA GLU A 287 21.80 -26.04 -4.19
C GLU A 287 22.02 -24.75 -4.98
N ILE A 288 21.68 -23.61 -4.39
CA ILE A 288 21.67 -22.34 -5.12
C ILE A 288 22.82 -21.47 -4.67
N ASP A 289 23.83 -21.39 -5.55
CA ASP A 289 24.99 -20.52 -5.41
C ASP A 289 24.82 -19.15 -6.13
N GLY A 290 23.60 -18.77 -6.56
CA GLY A 290 23.34 -17.47 -7.23
C GLY A 290 21.92 -17.22 -7.77
N ILE A 291 21.70 -16.06 -8.43
CA ILE A 291 20.40 -15.55 -8.90
C ILE A 291 19.72 -16.55 -9.85
N ALA A 292 18.58 -17.12 -9.44
CA ALA A 292 17.73 -17.96 -10.27
C ALA A 292 16.36 -17.30 -10.49
N ASN A 293 16.04 -16.98 -11.74
CA ASN A 293 14.71 -16.53 -12.14
C ASN A 293 13.91 -17.76 -12.58
N LEU A 294 12.90 -18.18 -11.80
CA LEU A 294 12.07 -19.33 -12.16
C LEU A 294 10.91 -18.90 -13.07
N ILE A 295 11.11 -19.01 -14.38
CA ILE A 295 10.05 -18.78 -15.37
C ILE A 295 9.38 -20.13 -15.70
N GLY A 296 8.19 -20.37 -15.15
CA GLY A 296 7.37 -21.50 -15.55
C GLY A 296 6.78 -21.27 -16.94
N THR A 297 7.21 -22.04 -17.94
CA THR A 297 6.56 -22.07 -19.26
C THR A 297 5.79 -23.38 -19.42
N THR A 298 4.48 -23.30 -19.66
CA THR A 298 3.66 -24.46 -20.01
C THR A 298 3.79 -24.76 -21.51
N ASN A 299 4.96 -25.22 -21.94
CA ASN A 299 5.05 -25.90 -23.23
C ASN A 299 4.62 -27.35 -23.00
N GLN A 300 3.32 -27.62 -23.19
CA GLN A 300 2.85 -28.97 -23.49
C GLN A 300 3.22 -29.26 -24.96
N PRO A 301 4.27 -30.04 -25.28
CA PRO A 301 4.42 -30.55 -26.63
C PRO A 301 3.19 -31.41 -26.93
N THR A 302 2.52 -31.09 -28.03
CA THR A 302 1.39 -31.86 -28.55
C THR A 302 1.79 -33.33 -28.65
N ALA A 303 0.98 -34.22 -28.07
CA ALA A 303 1.17 -35.65 -28.19
C ALA A 303 1.27 -36.03 -29.67
N ILE A 304 2.38 -36.67 -30.04
CA ILE A 304 2.53 -37.29 -31.36
C ILE A 304 1.63 -38.53 -31.34
N ALA A 305 0.61 -38.53 -32.21
CA ALA A 305 -0.26 -39.66 -32.47
C ALA A 305 0.45 -40.77 -33.27
#